data_AF-A8RAA3-F1
#
_entry.id   AF-A8RAA3-F1
#
_cell.length_a   1.000
_cell.length_b   1.000
_cell.length_c   1.000
_cell.angle_alpha   90.00
_cell.angle_beta   90.00
_cell.angle_gamma   90.00
#
_symmetry.space_group_name_H-M   'P 1'
#
loop_
_entity.id
_entity.type
_entity.pdbx_description
1 polymer ?
#
loop_
_entity_poly.entity_id
_entity_poly.type
_entity_poly.pdbx_seq_one_letter_code
_entity_poly.pdbx_strand_id
1 'polypeptide(L)' 'MITKNAMQFKSIIKKTAKEKNISPQLVMQNYMLERLLERISLSKYHDNFIFKGGLSYFFNRRIKF' A
#
# COMPACT_ATOMS: atom_id res chain seq x y z
N MET A 1 3.41 -1.88 -8.21
CA MET A 1 4.39 -2.95 -8.56
C MET A 1 3.71 -4.24 -8.96
N ILE A 2 4.20 -4.92 -10.01
CA ILE A 2 3.78 -6.27 -10.42
C ILE A 2 5.01 -7.18 -10.31
N THR A 3 5.03 -8.10 -9.35
CA THR A 3 6.13 -9.05 -9.14
C THR A 3 5.73 -10.43 -9.63
N LYS A 4 6.59 -11.07 -10.43
CA LYS A 4 6.33 -12.42 -10.96
C LYS A 4 6.61 -13.54 -9.94
N ASN A 5 7.40 -13.27 -8.90
CA ASN A 5 7.81 -14.26 -7.89
C ASN A 5 7.66 -13.70 -6.46
N ALA A 6 7.12 -14.51 -5.54
CA ALA A 6 6.94 -14.17 -4.13
C ALA A 6 8.26 -13.82 -3.41
N MET A 7 9.38 -14.39 -3.84
CA MET A 7 10.70 -14.09 -3.28
C MET A 7 11.17 -12.67 -3.65
N GLN A 8 10.92 -12.24 -4.90
CA GLN A 8 11.24 -10.88 -5.35
C GLN A 8 10.39 -9.84 -4.61
N PHE A 9 9.13 -10.17 -4.34
CA PHE A 9 8.26 -9.31 -3.54
C PHE A 9 8.82 -9.11 -2.12
N LYS A 10 9.21 -10.21 -1.46
CA LYS A 10 9.82 -10.14 -0.12
C LYS A 10 11.14 -9.37 -0.10
N SER A 11 11.99 -9.50 -1.13
CA SER A 11 13.26 -8.78 -1.18
C SER A 11 13.06 -7.27 -1.38
N ILE A 12 12.10 -6.88 -2.23
CA ILE A 12 11.73 -5.47 -2.43
C ILE A 12 11.19 -4.87 -1.13
N ILE A 13 10.25 -5.54 -0.45
CA ILE A 13 9.73 -5.07 0.85
C ILE A 13 10.87 -4.85 1.85
N LYS A 14 11.80 -5.81 1.96
CA LYS A 14 12.94 -5.68 2.88
C LYS A 14 13.86 -4.52 2.52
N LYS A 15 14.08 -4.27 1.22
CA LYS A 15 14.89 -3.14 0.75
C LYS A 15 14.22 -1.81 1.10
N THR A 16 12.94 -1.66 0.78
CA THR A 16 12.21 -0.41 1.06
C THR A 16 12.01 -0.17 2.55
N ALA A 17 11.85 -1.23 3.34
CA ALA A 17 11.83 -1.16 4.80
C ALA A 17 13.15 -0.60 5.36
N LYS A 18 14.30 -1.05 4.85
CA LYS A 18 15.61 -0.51 5.23
C LYS A 18 15.78 0.95 4.81
N GLU A 19 15.40 1.30 3.59
CA GLU A 19 15.52 2.69 3.09
C GLU A 19 14.69 3.68 3.90
N LYS A 20 13.46 3.29 4.28
CA LYS A 20 12.56 4.16 5.03
C LYS A 20 12.72 4.03 6.55
N ASN A 21 13.58 3.13 7.05
CA ASN A 21 13.69 2.75 8.47
C ASN A 21 12.36 2.35 9.11
N ILE A 22 11.51 1.65 8.35
CA ILE A 22 10.18 1.19 8.78
C ILE A 22 10.20 -0.34 8.87
N SER A 23 9.38 -0.92 9.73
CA SER A 23 9.27 -2.37 9.82
C SER A 23 8.78 -2.99 8.47
N PRO A 24 9.36 -4.11 8.02
CA PRO A 24 8.94 -4.79 6.79
C PRO A 24 7.46 -5.19 6.80
N GLN A 25 6.93 -5.57 7.96
CA GLN A 25 5.52 -5.88 8.15
C GLN A 25 4.62 -4.69 7.81
N LEU A 26 4.96 -3.49 8.30
CA LEU A 26 4.14 -2.30 8.09
C LEU A 26 4.19 -1.85 6.62
N VAL A 27 5.36 -1.95 5.99
CA VAL A 27 5.52 -1.76 4.54
C VAL A 27 4.63 -2.69 3.73
N MET A 28 4.59 -3.98 4.10
CA MET A 28 3.75 -4.97 3.42
C MET A 28 2.25 -4.69 3.59
N GLN A 29 1.82 -4.35 4.81
CA GLN A 29 0.42 -4.01 5.09
C GLN A 29 -0.03 -2.77 4.31
N ASN A 30 0.80 -1.73 4.29
CA ASN A 30 0.51 -0.50 3.56
C ASN A 30 0.39 -0.74 2.06
N TYR A 31 1.32 -1.52 1.49
CA TYR A 31 1.28 -1.87 0.07
C TYR A 31 0.00 -2.63 -0.30
N MET A 32 -0.43 -3.58 0.53
CA MET A 32 -1.67 -4.34 0.30
C MET A 32 -2.91 -3.45 0.38
N LEU A 33 -2.94 -2.54 1.37
CA LEU A 33 -4.02 -1.57 1.52
C LEU A 33 -4.08 -0.63 0.31
N GLU A 34 -2.97 -0.01 -0.09
CA GLU A 34 -2.94 0.87 -1.26
C GLU A 34 -3.44 0.16 -2.53
N ARG A 35 -3.05 -1.09 -2.77
CA ARG A 35 -3.51 -1.89 -3.92
C ARG A 35 -5.01 -2.16 -3.88
N LEU A 36 -5.56 -2.44 -2.69
CA LEU A 36 -7.00 -2.64 -2.53
C LEU A 36 -7.76 -1.34 -2.80
N LEU A 37 -7.28 -0.23 -2.24
CA LEU A 37 -7.88 1.08 -2.41
C LEU A 37 -7.83 1.56 -3.85
N GLU A 38 -6.71 1.36 -4.54
CA GLU A 38 -6.57 1.65 -5.98
C GLU A 38 -7.60 0.87 -6.80
N ARG A 39 -7.83 -0.41 -6.47
CA ARG A 39 -8.85 -1.23 -7.14
C ARG A 39 -10.27 -0.78 -6.84
N ILE A 40 -10.57 -0.39 -5.59
CA ILE A 40 -11.88 0.14 -5.20
C ILE A 40 -12.14 1.48 -5.90
N SER A 41 -11.13 2.34 -5.98
CA SER A 41 -11.22 3.64 -6.65
C SER A 41 -11.51 3.52 -8.14
N LEU A 42 -11.04 2.46 -8.80
CA LEU A 42 -11.31 2.19 -10.22
C LEU A 42 -12.60 1.38 -10.44
N SER A 43 -13.23 0.91 -9.36
CA SER A 43 -14.43 0.08 -9.42
C SER A 43 -15.68 0.95 -9.52
N LYS A 44 -16.78 0.36 -10.01
CA LYS A 44 -18.11 0.99 -10.03
C LYS A 44 -18.58 1.41 -8.64
N TYR A 45 -18.01 0.85 -7.58
CA TYR A 45 -18.36 1.13 -6.18
C TYR A 45 -17.53 2.28 -5.56
N HIS A 46 -16.79 3.05 -6.35
CA HIS A 46 -15.95 4.14 -5.83
C HIS A 46 -16.72 5.14 -4.95
N ASP A 47 -17.91 5.55 -5.38
CA ASP A 47 -18.77 6.49 -4.65
C ASP A 47 -19.40 5.90 -3.38
N ASN A 48 -19.44 4.57 -3.27
CA ASN A 48 -19.95 3.88 -2.08
C ASN A 48 -18.89 3.76 -0.97
N PHE A 49 -17.65 4.16 -1.26
CA PHE A 49 -16.55 4.13 -0.30
C PHE A 49 -16.19 5.54 0.17
N ILE A 50 -16.67 5.91 1.36
CA ILE A 50 -16.25 7.17 2.01
C ILE A 50 -15.01 6.88 2.85
N PHE A 51 -13.86 7.41 2.43
CA PHE A 51 -12.65 7.43 3.27
C PHE A 51 -12.85 8.40 4.43
N LYS A 52 -12.99 7.87 5.66
CA LYS A 52 -13.07 8.67 6.89
C LYS A 52 -11.86 8.47 7.79
N GLY A 53 -11.54 9.52 8.55
CA GLY A 53 -10.60 9.50 9.66
C GLY A 53 -9.14 9.26 9.25
N GLY A 54 -8.44 8.43 10.02
CA GLY A 54 -7.00 8.19 9.87
C GLY A 54 -6.60 7.62 8.50
N LEU A 55 -7.51 6.96 7.78
CA LEU A 55 -7.24 6.36 6.47
C LEU A 55 -7.06 7.41 5.37
N SER A 56 -7.77 8.54 5.45
CA SER A 56 -7.59 9.69 4.55
C SER A 56 -6.23 10.39 4.82
N TYR A 57 -5.88 10.56 6.09
CA TYR A 57 -4.59 11.12 6.49
C TYR A 57 -3.41 10.22 6.06
N PHE A 58 -3.61 8.92 6.15
CA PHE A 58 -2.65 7.90 5.76
C PHE A 58 -2.40 7.88 4.24
N PHE A 59 -3.45 8.04 3.43
CA PHE A 59 -3.33 8.14 1.98
C PHE A 59 -2.62 9.44 1.53
N ASN A 60 -2.86 10.55 2.24
CA ASN A 60 -2.22 11.83 1.91
C ASN A 60 -0.76 11.92 2.37
N ARG A 61 -0.37 11.16 3.41
CA ARG A 61 1.05 10.97 3.74
C ARG A 61 1.67 10.10 2.65
N ARG A 62 2.42 10.76 1.76
CA ARG A 62 3.16 10.20 0.61
C ARG A 62 4.07 9.01 0.96
N ILE A 63 3.50 7.86 1.25
CA ILE A 63 4.14 6.55 1.14
C ILE A 63 3.63 5.89 -0.13
N LYS A 64 3.51 6.66 -1.23
CA LYS A 64 3.37 6.04 -2.55
C LYS A 64 4.62 5.20 -2.79
N PHE A 65 4.46 3.89 -2.83
CA PHE A 65 5.51 2.94 -3.22
C PHE A 65 5.71 2.91 -4.74
#